data_AF-A0A813SQ84-F1
#
_entry.id   AF-A0A813SQ84-F1
#
_cell.length_a   1.000
_cell.length_b   1.000
_cell.length_c   1.000
_cell.angle_alpha   90.00
_cell.angle_beta   90.00
_cell.angle_gamma   90.00
#
_symmetry.space_group_name_H-M   'P 1'
#
loop_
_entity.id
_entity.type
_entity.pdbx_description
1 polymer ?
#
loop_
_entity_poly.entity_id
_entity_poly.type
_entity_poly.pdbx_seq_one_letter_code
_entity_poly.pdbx_strand_id
1 'polypeptide(L)'
;MNNANHWLSKYAKEYKIKTGLEQLYPGSLNVRLISPQYYKLLSSEGKIIIIEKEEFGWQRQIIMKPCRVFNRLAYIWRTNNGERDDTDLLELITDCKLRDEYGVRDGDEIIVEVDECVKESID
;
A
#
# COMPACT_ATOMS: atom_id res chain seq x y z
N MET A 1 11.27 6.69 8.56
CA MET A 1 10.06 5.84 8.43
C MET A 1 8.84 6.73 8.23
N ASN A 2 7.96 6.38 7.30
CA ASN A 2 6.68 7.07 7.16
C ASN A 2 5.78 6.74 8.35
N ASN A 3 4.98 7.71 8.81
CA ASN A 3 4.07 7.53 9.93
C ASN A 3 2.68 7.14 9.41
N ALA A 4 2.54 5.91 8.89
CA ALA A 4 1.27 5.43 8.33
C ALA A 4 0.11 5.60 9.32
N ASN A 5 0.33 5.28 10.61
CA ASN A 5 -0.65 5.49 11.68
C ASN A 5 -1.20 6.93 11.70
N HIS A 6 -0.30 7.94 11.70
CA HIS A 6 -0.71 9.34 11.69
C HIS A 6 -1.60 9.69 10.49
N TRP A 7 -1.20 9.28 9.28
CA TRP A 7 -1.94 9.63 8.06
C TRP A 7 -3.26 8.88 7.93
N LEU A 8 -3.26 7.58 8.20
CA LEU A 8 -4.45 6.73 8.17
C LEU A 8 -5.51 7.22 9.16
N SER A 9 -5.09 7.60 10.37
CA SER A 9 -5.99 8.14 11.39
C SER A 9 -6.51 9.52 11.02
N LYS A 10 -5.64 10.41 10.53
CA LYS A 10 -5.99 11.82 10.25
C LYS A 10 -6.95 11.96 9.06
N TYR A 11 -6.86 11.09 8.06
CA TYR A 11 -7.63 11.17 6.81
C TYR A 11 -8.47 9.90 6.56
N ALA A 12 -8.98 9.30 7.64
CA ALA A 12 -9.71 8.03 7.59
C ALA A 12 -10.90 8.06 6.61
N LYS A 13 -11.59 9.20 6.48
CA LYS A 13 -12.73 9.38 5.57
C LYS A 13 -12.30 9.30 4.11
N GLU A 14 -11.22 9.97 3.76
CA GLU A 14 -10.65 9.98 2.41
C GLU A 14 -10.19 8.57 2.02
N TYR A 15 -9.52 7.86 2.93
CA TYR A 15 -9.16 6.46 2.72
C TYR A 15 -10.37 5.56 2.51
N LYS A 16 -11.42 5.70 3.32
CA LYS A 16 -12.67 4.93 3.16
C LYS A 16 -13.26 5.12 1.77
N ILE A 17 -13.36 6.36 1.30
CA ILE A 17 -13.91 6.68 -0.03
C ILE A 17 -13.06 6.04 -1.14
N LYS A 18 -11.73 6.11 -1.04
CA LYS A 18 -10.84 5.68 -2.12
C LYS A 18 -10.61 4.17 -2.15
N THR A 19 -10.62 3.52 -0.98
CA THR A 19 -10.37 2.07 -0.84
C THR A 19 -11.65 1.25 -0.79
N GLY A 20 -12.76 1.83 -0.35
CA GLY A 20 -14.00 1.10 -0.06
C GLY A 20 -13.98 0.30 1.24
N LEU A 21 -12.87 0.32 1.99
CA LEU A 21 -12.79 -0.30 3.31
C LEU A 21 -13.45 0.60 4.35
N GLU A 22 -14.34 0.04 5.17
CA GLU A 22 -15.05 0.78 6.22
C GLU A 22 -14.10 1.47 7.20
N GLN A 23 -13.01 0.80 7.55
CA GLN A 23 -11.94 1.35 8.37
C GLN A 23 -10.62 0.64 8.07
N LEU A 24 -9.55 1.41 7.89
CA LEU A 24 -8.19 0.88 7.86
C LEU A 24 -7.63 0.80 9.28
N TYR A 25 -6.87 -0.25 9.57
CA TYR A 25 -6.07 -0.33 10.78
C TYR A 25 -5.01 0.78 10.77
N PRO A 26 -4.84 1.57 11.85
CA PRO A 26 -3.89 2.68 11.89
C PRO A 26 -2.45 2.19 12.08
N GLY A 27 -1.90 1.58 11.03
CA GLY A 27 -0.54 1.08 10.97
C GLY A 27 -0.25 0.43 9.61
N SER A 28 1.01 0.10 9.38
CA SER A 28 1.44 -0.65 8.21
C SER A 28 2.29 -1.86 8.61
N LEU A 29 2.24 -2.90 7.78
CA LEU A 29 3.22 -3.99 7.82
C LEU A 29 4.35 -3.65 6.85
N ASN A 30 5.57 -3.55 7.38
CA ASN A 30 6.76 -3.35 6.56
C ASN A 30 7.22 -4.68 5.97
N VAL A 31 7.39 -4.74 4.66
CA VAL A 31 7.78 -5.95 3.93
C VAL A 31 8.95 -5.62 3.03
N ARG A 32 10.05 -6.36 3.19
CA ARG A 32 11.19 -6.24 2.29
C ARG A 32 11.02 -7.17 1.11
N LEU A 33 11.16 -6.64 -0.09
CA LEU A 33 11.17 -7.41 -1.33
C LEU A 33 12.40 -8.31 -1.36
N ILE A 34 12.17 -9.59 -1.68
CA ILE A 34 13.27 -10.56 -1.88
C ILE A 34 14.16 -10.18 -3.08
N SER A 35 13.64 -9.35 -4.01
CA SER A 35 14.41 -8.78 -5.10
C SER A 35 13.93 -7.37 -5.45
N PRO A 36 14.86 -6.39 -5.59
CA PRO A 36 14.52 -5.02 -6.00
C PRO A 36 13.79 -4.92 -7.35
N GLN A 37 13.92 -5.92 -8.23
CA GLN A 37 13.25 -5.91 -9.54
C GLN A 37 11.72 -5.91 -9.43
N TYR A 38 11.16 -6.46 -8.34
CA TYR A 38 9.72 -6.44 -8.08
C TYR A 38 9.20 -5.03 -7.81
N TYR A 39 10.06 -4.10 -7.40
CA TYR A 39 9.67 -2.70 -7.23
C TYR A 39 9.22 -2.08 -8.55
N LYS A 40 9.83 -2.48 -9.68
CA LYS A 40 9.44 -2.01 -11.00
C LYS A 40 8.00 -2.40 -11.34
N LEU A 41 7.54 -3.57 -10.88
CA LEU A 41 6.16 -4.04 -11.06
C LEU A 41 5.15 -3.17 -10.30
N LEU A 42 5.58 -2.46 -9.27
CA LEU A 42 4.75 -1.51 -8.53
C LEU A 42 4.65 -0.15 -9.24
N SER A 43 5.63 0.18 -10.07
CA SER A 43 5.63 1.36 -10.94
C SER A 43 5.05 1.12 -12.33
N SER A 44 5.04 -0.12 -12.83
CA SER A 44 4.52 -0.46 -14.15
C SER A 44 3.05 -0.84 -14.05
N GLU A 45 2.19 0.02 -14.61
CA GLU A 45 0.79 -0.23 -14.99
C GLU A 45 -0.18 -0.76 -13.88
N GLY A 46 -1.48 -0.54 -14.07
CA GLY A 46 -2.53 -0.93 -13.11
C GLY A 46 -3.17 0.24 -12.34
N LYS A 47 -4.20 -0.09 -11.54
CA LYS A 47 -4.99 0.90 -10.79
C LYS A 47 -4.13 1.50 -9.68
N ILE A 48 -3.74 2.76 -9.86
CA ILE A 48 -3.08 3.54 -8.83
C ILE A 48 -4.11 4.48 -8.22
N ILE A 49 -4.28 4.40 -6.91
CA ILE A 49 -5.08 5.37 -6.17
C ILE A 49 -4.13 6.47 -5.72
N ILE A 50 -4.43 7.68 -6.17
CA ILE A 50 -3.72 8.88 -5.74
C ILE A 50 -4.65 9.66 -4.83
N ILE A 51 -4.11 10.04 -3.68
CA ILE A 51 -4.70 11.10 -2.87
C ILE A 51 -3.82 12.32 -3.05
N GLU A 52 -4.39 13.34 -3.68
CA GLU A 52 -3.65 14.52 -4.08
C GLU A 52 -3.34 15.40 -2.88
N LYS A 53 -2.33 16.27 -3.04
CA LYS A 53 -1.86 17.13 -1.95
C LYS A 53 -2.99 17.98 -1.39
N GLU A 54 -3.86 18.47 -2.27
CA GLU A 54 -5.03 19.29 -1.99
C GLU A 54 -6.02 18.58 -1.04
N GLU A 55 -6.20 17.27 -1.22
CA GLU A 55 -7.01 16.40 -0.36
C GLU A 55 -6.33 16.16 1.01
N PHE A 56 -5.01 16.37 1.10
CA PHE A 56 -4.17 16.19 2.29
C PHE A 56 -3.62 17.51 2.86
N GLY A 57 -4.36 18.61 2.73
CA GLY A 57 -3.96 19.92 3.28
C GLY A 57 -2.63 20.43 2.73
N TRP A 58 -2.34 20.09 1.47
CA TRP A 58 -1.12 20.37 0.70
C TRP A 58 0.14 19.69 1.20
N GLN A 59 0.04 18.72 2.12
CA GLN A 59 1.22 18.20 2.83
C GLN A 59 1.97 17.11 2.04
N ARG A 60 1.27 16.15 1.44
CA ARG A 60 1.87 15.01 0.70
C ARG A 60 0.88 14.43 -0.32
N GLN A 61 1.41 13.82 -1.39
CA GLN A 61 0.62 12.92 -2.23
C GLN A 61 0.83 11.49 -1.74
N ILE A 62 -0.25 10.72 -1.73
CA ILE A 62 -0.24 9.32 -1.31
C ILE A 62 -0.59 8.48 -2.52
N ILE A 63 0.21 7.44 -2.72
CA ILE A 63 0.02 6.49 -3.80
C ILE A 63 -0.27 5.14 -3.17
N MET A 64 -1.38 4.52 -3.59
CA MET A 64 -1.77 3.18 -3.17
C MET A 64 -1.97 2.28 -4.37
N LYS A 65 -1.42 1.07 -4.32
CA LYS A 65 -1.69 0.00 -5.30
C LYS A 65 -2.49 -1.11 -4.60
N PRO A 66 -3.68 -1.47 -5.11
CA PRO A 66 -4.43 -2.62 -4.61
C PRO A 66 -3.60 -3.89 -4.68
N CYS A 67 -3.71 -4.73 -3.66
CA CYS A 67 -3.05 -6.02 -3.58
C CYS A 67 -3.85 -6.96 -2.68
N ARG A 68 -3.42 -8.22 -2.61
CA ARG A 68 -3.90 -9.19 -1.63
C ARG A 68 -2.73 -9.74 -0.83
N VAL A 69 -2.97 -9.94 0.46
CA VAL A 69 -2.07 -10.65 1.37
C VAL A 69 -2.93 -11.60 2.18
N PHE A 70 -2.56 -12.89 2.27
CA PHE A 70 -3.39 -13.91 2.92
C PHE A 70 -4.85 -13.93 2.41
N ASN A 71 -5.05 -13.75 1.10
CA ASN A 71 -6.35 -13.62 0.45
C ASN A 71 -7.25 -12.49 1.02
N ARG A 72 -6.65 -11.48 1.65
CA ARG A 72 -7.32 -10.29 2.17
C ARG A 72 -6.98 -9.08 1.31
N LEU A 73 -7.97 -8.25 1.02
CA LEU A 73 -7.77 -6.97 0.33
C LEU A 73 -6.85 -6.07 1.16
N ALA A 74 -5.77 -5.61 0.54
CA ALA A 74 -4.81 -4.73 1.13
C ALA A 74 -4.33 -3.71 0.09
N TYR A 75 -3.53 -2.75 0.53
CA TYR A 75 -2.90 -1.78 -0.34
C TYR A 75 -1.43 -1.64 -0.02
N ILE A 76 -0.62 -1.62 -1.07
CA ILE A 76 0.76 -1.14 -0.98
C ILE A 76 0.68 0.38 -0.91
N TRP A 77 1.14 0.95 0.19
CA TRP A 77 1.02 2.36 0.52
C TRP A 77 2.39 3.05 0.45
N ARG A 78 2.45 4.19 -0.24
CA ARG A 78 3.68 5.01 -0.32
C ARG A 78 3.34 6.49 -0.39
N THR A 79 4.27 7.33 0.03
CA THR A 79 4.23 8.79 -0.17
C THR A 79 5.08 9.17 -1.38
N ASN A 80 4.69 10.19 -2.13
CA ASN A 80 5.50 10.69 -3.25
C ASN A 80 6.76 11.46 -2.81
N ASN A 81 6.74 12.02 -1.60
CA ASN A 81 7.89 12.72 -1.03
C ASN A 81 8.85 11.69 -0.42
N GLY A 82 9.92 11.43 -1.15
CA GLY A 82 11.06 10.65 -0.70
C GLY A 82 11.65 9.90 -1.88
N GLU A 83 12.79 10.38 -2.38
CA GLU A 83 13.83 9.47 -2.85
C GLU A 83 14.02 8.44 -1.73
N ARG A 84 13.35 7.29 -1.81
CA ARG A 84 13.68 6.16 -0.97
C ARG A 84 14.91 5.55 -1.59
N ASP A 85 16.04 5.66 -0.90
CA ASP A 85 17.21 4.82 -1.18
C ASP A 85 16.83 3.32 -1.11
N ASP A 86 15.84 2.99 -0.28
CA ASP A 86 15.29 1.65 -0.07
C ASP A 86 14.13 1.35 -1.03
N THR A 87 14.46 1.04 -2.29
CA THR A 87 13.49 0.56 -3.30
C THR A 87 12.95 -0.85 -3.01
N ASP A 88 13.39 -1.50 -1.94
CA ASP A 88 12.95 -2.84 -1.56
C ASP A 88 11.95 -2.86 -0.40
N LEU A 89 11.65 -1.73 0.26
CA LEU A 89 10.75 -1.71 1.42
C LEU A 89 9.33 -1.24 1.07
N LEU A 90 8.36 -2.14 1.22
CA LEU A 90 6.94 -1.88 1.07
C LEU A 90 6.27 -1.65 2.42
N GLU A 91 5.22 -0.84 2.41
CA GLU A 91 4.29 -0.69 3.52
C GLU A 91 2.93 -1.22 3.08
N LEU A 92 2.42 -2.26 3.73
CA LEU A 92 1.09 -2.81 3.49
C LEU A 92 0.10 -2.26 4.51
N ILE A 93 -1.05 -1.80 4.05
CA ILE A 93 -2.17 -1.35 4.89
C ILE A 93 -3.43 -2.17 4.56
N THR A 94 -4.24 -2.46 5.57
CA THR A 94 -5.51 -3.19 5.43
C THR A 94 -6.42 -2.88 6.63
N ASP A 95 -7.57 -3.53 6.72
CA ASP A 95 -8.59 -3.35 7.75
C ASP A 95 -8.24 -3.98 9.12
N CYS A 96 -7.12 -4.69 9.22
CA CYS A 96 -6.67 -5.38 10.42
C CYS A 96 -5.15 -5.30 10.64
N LYS A 97 -4.72 -5.66 11.86
CA LYS A 97 -3.30 -5.79 12.20
C LYS A 97 -2.79 -7.18 11.81
N LEU A 98 -2.16 -7.27 10.65
CA LEU A 98 -1.71 -8.55 10.06
C LEU A 98 -0.86 -9.44 10.98
N ARG A 99 -0.02 -8.83 11.83
CA ARG A 99 0.79 -9.59 12.81
C ARG A 99 -0.05 -10.36 13.82
N ASP A 100 -1.11 -9.74 14.29
CA ASP A 100 -1.97 -10.34 15.32
C ASP A 100 -2.94 -11.34 14.67
N GLU A 101 -3.46 -11.00 13.48
CA GLU A 101 -4.45 -11.82 12.77
C GLU A 101 -3.84 -13.09 12.16
N TYR A 102 -2.64 -13.00 11.57
CA TYR A 102 -2.00 -14.10 10.85
C TYR A 102 -0.71 -14.59 11.51
N GLY A 103 -0.36 -14.06 12.69
CA GLY A 103 0.83 -14.48 13.44
C GLY A 103 2.17 -14.07 12.84
N VAL A 104 2.19 -13.11 11.90
CA VAL A 104 3.39 -12.69 11.16
C VAL A 104 4.45 -12.06 12.08
N ARG A 105 5.68 -12.54 11.94
CA ARG A 105 6.87 -12.11 12.68
C ARG A 105 7.93 -11.52 11.75
N ASP A 106 8.91 -10.87 12.35
CA ASP A 106 10.07 -10.40 11.58
C ASP A 106 10.86 -11.59 11.05
N GLY A 107 11.17 -11.55 9.75
CA GLY A 107 11.86 -12.63 9.05
C GLY A 107 10.92 -13.64 8.37
N ASP A 108 9.61 -13.57 8.62
CA ASP A 108 8.66 -14.43 7.91
C ASP A 108 8.53 -13.99 6.44
N GLU A 109 8.51 -14.97 5.54
CA GLU A 109 8.17 -14.75 4.15
C GLU A 109 6.66 -14.73 3.97
N ILE A 110 6.17 -13.74 3.22
CA ILE A 110 4.75 -13.61 2.88
C ILE A 110 4.61 -13.41 1.37
N ILE A 111 3.45 -13.80 0.85
CA ILE A 111 3.10 -13.58 -0.56
C ILE A 111 2.17 -12.37 -0.63
N VAL A 112 2.55 -11.42 -1.49
CA VAL A 112 1.72 -10.25 -1.84
C VAL A 112 1.37 -10.38 -3.31
N GLU A 113 0.08 -10.53 -3.58
CA GLU A 113 -0.47 -10.61 -4.93
C GLU A 113 -0.85 -9.20 -5.37
N VAL A 114 -0.38 -8.77 -6.53
CA VAL A 114 -0.66 -7.45 -7.06
C VAL A 114 -1.46 -7.62 -8.35
N ASP A 115 -2.58 -6.93 -8.47
CA ASP A 115 -3.39 -6.98 -9.69
C ASP A 115 -2.60 -6.36 -10.85
N GLU A 116 -2.38 -7.15 -11.90
CA GLU A 116 -1.88 -6.65 -13.18
C GLU A 116 -3.03 -6.02 -13.98
N CYS A 117 -2.74 -4.94 -14.71
CA CYS A 117 -3.67 -4.45 -15.72
C CYS A 117 -3.67 -5.43 -16.87
N VAL A 118 -4.75 -6.21 -17.05
CA VAL A 118 -4.96 -6.91 -18.32
C VAL A 118 -5.14 -5.82 -19.37
N LYS A 119 -4.16 -5.62 -20.26
CA LYS A 119 -4.40 -4.89 -21.50
C LYS A 119 -5.38 -5.75 -22.28
N GLU A 120 -6.64 -5.35 -22.32
CA GLU A 120 -7.54 -5.87 -23.35
C GLU A 120 -6.99 -5.39 -24.69
N SER A 121 -6.30 -6.29 -25.40
CA SER A 121 -6.05 -6.14 -26.82
C SER A 121 -7.42 -6.20 -27.49
N ILE A 122 -7.89 -5.07 -28.00
CA ILE A 122 -9.01 -5.05 -28.94
C ILE A 122 -8.40 -5.48 -30.27
N ASP A 123 -8.76 -6.69 -30.73
CA ASP A 123 -8.50 -7.18 -32.09
C ASP A 123 -9.31 -6.38 -33.13
#